data_AF-A0A821BTB5-F1
#
_entry.id   AF-A0A821BTB5-F1
#
_cell.length_a   1.000
_cell.length_b   1.000
_cell.length_c   1.000
_cell.angle_alpha   90.00
_cell.angle_beta   90.00
_cell.angle_gamma   90.00
#
_symmetry.space_group_name_H-M   'P 1'
#
loop_
_entity.id
_entity.type
_entity.pdbx_description
1 polymer ?
#
loop_
_entity_poly.entity_id
_entity_poly.type
_entity_poly.pdbx_seq_one_letter_code
_entity_poly.pdbx_strand_id
1 'polypeptide(L)'
;MDRYVTGCSCSNSSNFAIADNTSAEGYYSWARSYAIADNFFQSAIGASSENDMYFATGKFIFLDNSVISQNPNLNGARCYTKNFKSYYSTTIADLLNYCGIHWTFYAEGYDQNPNSTQCYPNYYDATDNPFTYFPSLINSSERYSQNFRDYTSLYSDIRARKLPAVSYVKGLGIHSEHPGYGTITAGETISQDVINAIKESNTYGENTVIFLLPDESGGFYDHVSPPPQSTIDNQPYGPRIPFVAIGHQIKKNYISHVQMEPSSLIKFIEWNWLNGRTGQLGTRDTVVNNIGDMFDHKKTGVKIPSH
;
A
#
# COMPACT_ATOMS: atom_id res chain seq x y z
N MET A 1 15.58 -21.32 1.14
CA MET A 1 14.11 -21.29 1.24
C MET A 1 13.58 -22.57 1.93
N ASP A 2 14.21 -23.05 3.00
CA ASP A 2 13.92 -24.34 3.65
C ASP A 2 13.75 -24.23 5.18
N ARG A 3 13.81 -23.00 5.72
CA ARG A 3 13.80 -22.73 7.16
C ARG A 3 12.54 -22.03 7.66
N TYR A 4 11.45 -22.06 6.91
CA TYR A 4 10.18 -21.44 7.32
C TYR A 4 9.50 -22.19 8.49
N VAL A 5 9.79 -23.50 8.66
CA VAL A 5 9.22 -24.31 9.77
C VAL A 5 10.17 -24.44 10.96
N THR A 6 11.48 -24.57 10.72
CA THR A 6 12.48 -24.97 11.74
C THR A 6 13.63 -23.96 11.88
N GLY A 7 13.44 -22.73 11.38
CA GLY A 7 14.43 -21.66 11.39
C GLY A 7 14.48 -20.84 12.68
N CYS A 8 14.56 -19.52 12.50
CA CYS A 8 14.69 -18.54 13.57
C CYS A 8 13.36 -18.30 14.31
N SER A 9 13.32 -17.31 15.21
CA SER A 9 12.08 -16.85 15.84
C SER A 9 10.98 -16.64 14.80
N CYS A 10 9.76 -17.05 15.14
CA CYS A 10 8.55 -17.04 14.30
C CYS A 10 8.46 -18.12 13.20
N SER A 11 9.44 -19.00 13.03
CA SER A 11 9.26 -20.19 12.19
C SER A 11 8.23 -21.15 12.77
N ASN A 12 7.27 -21.57 11.94
CA ASN A 12 6.14 -22.40 12.33
C ASN A 12 5.64 -23.22 11.12
N SER A 13 5.03 -24.38 11.37
CA SER A 13 4.41 -25.18 10.29
C SER A 13 3.33 -24.40 9.53
N SER A 14 2.63 -23.48 10.20
CA SER A 14 1.61 -22.62 9.59
C SER A 14 2.19 -21.63 8.58
N ASN A 15 3.51 -21.39 8.55
CA ASN A 15 4.10 -20.54 7.50
C ASN A 15 3.98 -21.16 6.11
N PHE A 16 3.65 -22.46 5.97
CA PHE A 16 3.36 -23.11 4.69
C PHE A 16 1.87 -23.06 4.30
N ALA A 17 1.05 -22.31 5.02
CA ALA A 17 -0.36 -22.16 4.66
C ALA A 17 -0.52 -21.54 3.27
N ILE A 18 -1.41 -22.11 2.48
CA ILE A 18 -1.82 -21.61 1.16
C ILE A 18 -3.35 -21.55 1.17
N ALA A 19 -3.89 -20.38 0.88
CA ALA A 19 -5.32 -20.22 0.68
C ALA A 19 -5.69 -20.66 -0.74
N ASP A 20 -6.67 -21.55 -0.86
CA ASP A 20 -7.21 -21.98 -2.14
C ASP A 20 -8.26 -20.99 -2.67
N ASN A 21 -8.83 -21.29 -3.84
CA ASN A 21 -9.87 -20.46 -4.46
C ASN A 21 -11.20 -20.44 -3.70
N THR A 22 -11.38 -21.29 -2.68
CA THR A 22 -12.57 -21.29 -1.82
C THR A 22 -12.33 -20.37 -0.62
N SER A 23 -11.11 -20.36 -0.10
CA SER A 23 -10.73 -19.56 1.07
C SER A 23 -10.43 -18.10 0.73
N ALA A 24 -10.01 -17.83 -0.51
CA ALA A 24 -9.67 -16.50 -1.04
C ALA A 24 -10.42 -16.21 -2.36
N GLU A 25 -11.72 -16.49 -2.38
CA GLU A 25 -12.54 -16.43 -3.60
C GLU A 25 -12.50 -15.05 -4.28
N GLY A 26 -12.57 -13.97 -3.51
CA GLY A 26 -12.51 -12.59 -3.99
C GLY A 26 -11.22 -12.32 -4.75
N TYR A 27 -10.07 -12.66 -4.18
CA TYR A 27 -8.76 -12.51 -4.84
C TYR A 27 -8.66 -13.29 -6.15
N TYR A 28 -9.07 -14.56 -6.14
CA TYR A 28 -9.08 -15.38 -7.36
C TYR A 28 -10.05 -14.82 -8.41
N SER A 29 -11.20 -14.31 -8.00
CA SER A 29 -12.19 -13.69 -8.87
C SER A 29 -11.66 -12.41 -9.53
N TRP A 30 -11.03 -11.52 -8.75
CA TRP A 30 -10.43 -10.30 -9.27
C TRP A 30 -9.25 -10.59 -10.21
N ALA A 31 -8.38 -11.56 -9.87
CA ALA A 31 -7.28 -11.97 -10.72
C ALA A 31 -7.78 -12.52 -12.09
N ARG A 32 -8.80 -13.39 -12.10
CA ARG A 32 -9.43 -13.87 -13.34
C ARG A 32 -10.09 -12.75 -14.13
N SER A 33 -10.66 -11.78 -13.43
CA SER A 33 -11.41 -10.68 -14.04
C SER A 33 -10.53 -9.52 -14.51
N TYR A 34 -9.27 -9.43 -14.08
CA TYR A 34 -8.37 -8.31 -14.36
C TYR A 34 -6.92 -8.80 -14.49
N ALA A 35 -5.95 -8.12 -13.87
CA ALA A 35 -4.55 -8.47 -13.93
C ALA A 35 -3.96 -8.69 -12.54
N ILE A 36 -3.12 -9.72 -12.40
CA ILE A 36 -2.31 -9.98 -11.22
C ILE A 36 -0.83 -9.97 -11.61
N ALA A 37 0.06 -9.54 -10.73
CA ALA A 37 1.50 -9.72 -10.90
C ALA A 37 1.99 -10.91 -10.08
N ASP A 38 2.73 -11.82 -10.71
CA ASP A 38 3.35 -12.96 -10.03
C ASP A 38 4.84 -12.74 -9.75
N ASN A 39 5.36 -11.54 -10.01
CA ASN A 39 6.75 -11.16 -9.81
C ASN A 39 6.87 -9.85 -9.01
N PHE A 40 6.00 -9.68 -8.01
CA PHE A 40 5.95 -8.50 -7.15
C PHE A 40 6.48 -8.83 -5.74
N PHE A 41 7.53 -8.14 -5.30
CA PHE A 41 8.23 -8.43 -4.04
C PHE A 41 7.98 -7.35 -2.99
N GLN A 42 7.89 -7.74 -1.71
CA GLN A 42 7.97 -6.77 -0.62
C GLN A 42 9.35 -6.08 -0.63
N SER A 43 9.39 -4.78 -0.38
CA SER A 43 10.58 -3.95 -0.63
C SER A 43 11.74 -4.23 0.33
N ALA A 44 11.44 -4.65 1.56
CA ALA A 44 12.42 -5.01 2.59
C ALA A 44 12.07 -6.34 3.28
N ILE A 45 13.07 -7.03 3.80
CA ILE A 45 12.84 -8.15 4.72
C ILE A 45 12.46 -7.61 6.09
N GLY A 46 11.17 -7.72 6.43
CA GLY A 46 10.61 -7.47 7.75
C GLY A 46 9.14 -7.11 7.67
N ALA A 47 8.66 -6.27 8.59
CA ALA A 47 7.23 -6.13 8.90
C ALA A 47 6.61 -4.82 8.35
N SER A 48 5.43 -4.45 8.84
CA SER A 48 4.53 -3.46 8.26
C SER A 48 5.12 -2.06 8.14
N SER A 49 5.39 -1.36 9.24
CA SER A 49 5.67 0.08 9.19
C SER A 49 6.97 0.44 8.45
N GLU A 50 7.92 -0.49 8.35
CA GLU A 50 9.11 -0.31 7.51
C GLU A 50 8.85 -0.53 6.01
N ASN A 51 7.95 -1.44 5.65
CA ASN A 51 7.54 -1.64 4.25
C ASN A 51 6.55 -0.55 3.80
N ASP A 52 5.69 -0.07 4.70
CA ASP A 52 4.77 1.05 4.45
C ASP A 52 5.53 2.31 3.99
N MET A 53 6.76 2.53 4.48
CA MET A 53 7.62 3.65 4.05
C MET A 53 7.94 3.67 2.55
N TYR A 54 7.91 2.52 1.88
CA TYR A 54 8.18 2.44 0.44
C TYR A 54 7.04 3.00 -0.40
N PHE A 55 5.82 3.09 0.12
CA PHE A 55 4.71 3.78 -0.55
C PHE A 55 4.84 5.31 -0.47
N ALA A 56 5.54 5.84 0.53
CA ALA A 56 5.75 7.28 0.69
C ALA A 56 7.07 7.78 0.08
N THR A 57 8.16 7.03 0.26
CA THR A 57 9.52 7.50 -0.03
C THR A 57 10.28 6.64 -1.04
N GLY A 58 9.81 5.44 -1.35
CA GLY A 58 10.53 4.49 -2.20
C GLY A 58 11.90 4.07 -1.65
N LYS A 59 12.10 4.11 -0.32
CA LYS A 59 13.31 3.64 0.34
C LYS A 59 13.05 3.23 1.79
N PHE A 60 13.99 2.49 2.35
CA PHE A 60 14.05 2.22 3.78
C PHE A 60 14.29 3.50 4.61
N ILE A 61 13.60 3.63 5.75
CA ILE A 61 13.75 4.75 6.69
C ILE A 61 14.07 4.27 8.11
N PHE A 62 13.35 3.27 8.61
CA PHE A 62 13.51 2.73 9.96
C PHE A 62 12.99 1.30 10.04
N LEU A 63 13.35 0.60 11.12
CA LEU A 63 12.85 -0.75 11.41
C LEU A 63 11.45 -0.70 12.00
N ASP A 64 10.64 -1.70 11.67
CA ASP A 64 9.26 -1.81 12.13
C ASP A 64 9.09 -1.50 13.63
N ASN A 65 8.10 -0.67 13.96
CA ASN A 65 7.72 -0.30 15.33
C ASN A 65 8.85 0.31 16.19
N SER A 66 10.01 0.66 15.60
CA SER A 66 11.13 1.29 16.32
C SER A 66 10.87 2.77 16.64
N VAL A 67 9.99 3.42 15.88
CA VAL A 67 9.60 4.83 16.02
C VAL A 67 8.11 5.02 15.76
N ILE A 68 7.58 6.13 16.26
CA ILE A 68 6.23 6.61 15.95
C ILE A 68 6.33 8.09 15.53
N SER A 69 5.41 8.56 14.67
CA SER A 69 5.42 9.94 14.20
C SER A 69 5.43 10.96 15.35
N GLN A 70 6.26 11.99 15.25
CA GLN A 70 6.27 13.14 16.17
C GLN A 70 5.17 14.17 15.86
N ASN A 71 4.04 13.75 15.30
CA ASN A 71 2.90 14.61 15.09
C ASN A 71 2.20 14.94 16.43
N PRO A 72 2.08 16.23 16.83
CA PRO A 72 1.40 16.61 18.07
C PRO A 72 -0.09 16.27 18.07
N ASN A 73 -0.71 16.16 16.88
CA ASN A 73 -2.12 15.83 16.67
C ASN A 73 -2.29 14.42 16.08
N LEU A 74 -1.37 13.51 16.37
CA LEU A 74 -1.44 12.14 15.87
C LEU A 74 -2.69 11.45 16.43
N ASN A 75 -3.61 11.08 15.55
CA ASN A 75 -4.66 10.12 15.88
C ASN A 75 -4.05 8.71 15.96
N GLY A 76 -4.58 7.85 16.83
CA GLY A 76 -4.07 6.50 17.03
C GLY A 76 -3.33 6.32 18.35
N ALA A 77 -3.32 5.09 18.86
CA ALA A 77 -2.77 4.79 20.16
C ALA A 77 -1.25 4.57 20.11
N ARG A 78 -0.54 5.01 21.14
CA ARG A 78 0.93 4.98 21.23
C ARG A 78 1.40 3.70 21.92
N CYS A 79 1.17 2.57 21.25
CA CYS A 79 1.22 1.26 21.90
C CYS A 79 2.59 0.59 21.88
N TYR A 80 3.33 0.77 20.78
CA TYR A 80 4.51 -0.05 20.49
C TYR A 80 5.83 0.62 20.90
N THR A 81 5.90 1.94 20.79
CA THR A 81 7.12 2.68 21.07
C THR A 81 6.84 4.06 21.65
N LYS A 82 7.81 4.55 22.42
CA LYS A 82 7.85 5.93 22.95
C LYS A 82 8.88 6.79 22.22
N ASN A 83 9.51 6.25 21.18
CA ASN A 83 10.53 6.94 20.41
C ASN A 83 9.88 7.73 19.28
N PHE A 84 9.64 9.02 19.51
CA PHE A 84 9.02 9.89 18.52
C PHE A 84 10.05 10.39 17.52
N LYS A 85 9.72 10.35 16.23
CA LYS A 85 10.62 10.85 15.19
C LYS A 85 9.88 11.48 14.02
N SER A 86 10.53 12.48 13.43
CA SER A 86 10.16 13.09 12.16
C SER A 86 11.28 12.88 11.15
N TYR A 87 10.91 12.80 9.87
CA TYR A 87 11.84 12.74 8.75
C TYR A 87 11.57 13.89 7.78
N TYR A 88 12.61 14.29 7.05
CA TYR A 88 12.60 15.50 6.22
C TYR A 88 12.94 15.23 4.75
N SER A 89 13.02 13.95 4.35
CA SER A 89 13.12 13.61 2.93
C SER A 89 11.80 13.87 2.23
N THR A 90 11.88 14.27 0.96
CA THR A 90 10.71 14.41 0.09
C THR A 90 9.99 13.08 -0.07
N THR A 91 8.66 13.13 -0.02
CA THR A 91 7.76 12.01 -0.30
C THR A 91 7.05 12.20 -1.64
N ILE A 92 6.42 11.14 -2.16
CA ILE A 92 5.55 11.26 -3.33
C ILE A 92 4.39 12.24 -3.08
N ALA A 93 3.88 12.30 -1.85
CA ALA A 93 2.86 13.25 -1.43
C ALA A 93 3.33 14.71 -1.50
N ASP A 94 4.60 15.00 -1.21
CA ASP A 94 5.18 16.34 -1.38
C ASP A 94 5.23 16.74 -2.86
N LEU A 95 5.57 15.80 -3.75
CA LEU A 95 5.58 16.04 -5.20
C LEU A 95 4.17 16.29 -5.74
N LEU A 96 3.18 15.50 -5.30
CA LEU A 96 1.77 15.71 -5.63
C LEU A 96 1.29 17.09 -5.13
N ASN A 97 1.61 17.44 -3.89
CA ASN A 97 1.32 18.74 -3.29
C ASN A 97 1.93 19.90 -4.09
N TYR A 98 3.17 19.76 -4.54
CA TYR A 98 3.86 20.75 -5.37
C TYR A 98 3.17 20.94 -6.73
N CYS A 99 2.65 19.87 -7.32
CA CYS A 99 1.90 19.91 -8.58
C CYS A 99 0.41 20.22 -8.43
N GLY A 100 -0.07 20.52 -7.22
CA GLY A 100 -1.49 20.79 -6.96
C GLY A 100 -2.39 19.57 -7.16
N ILE A 101 -1.84 18.36 -7.07
CA ILE A 101 -2.59 17.11 -7.19
C ILE A 101 -3.04 16.67 -5.80
N HIS A 102 -4.35 16.51 -5.65
CA HIS A 102 -4.95 16.09 -4.38
C HIS A 102 -4.73 14.60 -4.12
N TRP A 103 -4.40 14.28 -2.87
CA TRP A 103 -4.27 12.92 -2.38
C TRP A 103 -4.83 12.79 -0.97
N THR A 104 -5.29 11.59 -0.60
CA THR A 104 -5.76 11.32 0.77
C THR A 104 -5.42 9.90 1.18
N PHE A 105 -5.05 9.72 2.45
CA PHE A 105 -4.95 8.45 3.15
C PHE A 105 -6.21 8.25 3.99
N TYR A 106 -7.02 7.28 3.61
CA TYR A 106 -8.24 6.86 4.29
C TYR A 106 -7.93 5.68 5.20
N ALA A 107 -7.99 5.87 6.52
CA ALA A 107 -7.70 4.82 7.49
C ALA A 107 -8.94 4.48 8.32
N GLU A 108 -9.23 3.20 8.48
CA GLU A 108 -10.36 2.75 9.30
C GLU A 108 -10.11 3.06 10.79
N GLY A 109 -11.09 3.67 11.44
CA GLY A 109 -11.00 4.04 12.85
C GLY A 109 -10.17 5.30 13.13
N TYR A 110 -9.77 6.05 12.09
CA TYR A 110 -8.97 7.26 12.23
C TYR A 110 -9.64 8.33 13.10
N ASP A 111 -10.95 8.51 12.96
CA ASP A 111 -11.72 9.53 13.70
C ASP A 111 -12.13 9.07 15.10
N GLN A 112 -11.89 7.80 15.48
CA GLN A 112 -12.24 7.28 16.81
C GLN A 112 -11.31 7.81 17.91
N ASN A 113 -10.14 8.35 17.54
CA ASN A 113 -9.13 8.92 18.44
C ASN A 113 -8.87 8.08 19.71
N PRO A 114 -8.37 6.84 19.54
CA PRO A 114 -8.19 5.90 20.64
C PRO A 114 -7.18 6.41 21.69
N ASN A 115 -7.45 6.11 22.96
CA ASN A 115 -6.50 6.37 24.05
C ASN A 115 -5.33 5.35 24.06
N SER A 116 -4.35 5.54 24.93
CA SER A 116 -3.12 4.72 24.98
C SER A 116 -3.31 3.24 25.32
N THR A 117 -4.53 2.80 25.65
CA THR A 117 -4.86 1.37 25.90
C THR A 117 -5.66 0.74 24.76
N GLN A 118 -6.11 1.55 23.81
CA GLN A 118 -6.94 1.15 22.67
C GLN A 118 -6.03 0.93 21.46
N CYS A 119 -5.32 -0.19 21.46
CA CYS A 119 -4.28 -0.50 20.48
C CYS A 119 -4.78 -1.34 19.30
N TYR A 120 -3.96 -1.43 18.26
CA TYR A 120 -4.05 -2.46 17.25
C TYR A 120 -4.26 -3.86 17.91
N PRO A 121 -5.10 -4.74 17.34
CA PRO A 121 -5.66 -4.67 15.99
C PRO A 121 -7.03 -3.99 15.88
N ASN A 122 -7.66 -3.60 17.00
CA ASN A 122 -9.04 -3.11 17.01
C ASN A 122 -9.16 -1.59 16.81
N TYR A 123 -8.03 -0.88 16.80
CA TYR A 123 -7.97 0.56 16.70
C TYR A 123 -6.87 0.97 15.74
N TYR A 124 -7.03 2.16 15.15
CA TYR A 124 -6.09 2.70 14.17
C TYR A 124 -4.67 2.75 14.72
N ASP A 125 -3.75 2.11 14.01
CA ASP A 125 -2.32 2.19 14.29
C ASP A 125 -1.69 3.31 13.47
N ALA A 126 -1.08 4.25 14.18
CA ALA A 126 -0.44 5.38 13.56
C ALA A 126 0.95 5.04 12.99
N THR A 127 1.55 3.92 13.41
CA THR A 127 2.88 3.51 12.92
C THR A 127 2.84 3.10 11.44
N ASP A 128 1.70 2.56 10.99
CA ASP A 128 1.42 2.04 9.64
C ASP A 128 0.96 3.13 8.64
N ASN A 129 0.93 4.40 9.04
CA ASN A 129 0.68 5.50 8.12
C ASN A 129 1.99 6.26 7.81
N PRO A 130 2.62 5.98 6.67
CA PRO A 130 3.97 6.45 6.42
C PRO A 130 4.04 7.97 6.23
N PHE A 131 2.96 8.60 5.76
CA PHE A 131 2.92 10.03 5.50
C PHE A 131 2.89 10.88 6.77
N THR A 132 2.45 10.31 7.90
CA THR A 132 2.38 11.05 9.18
C THR A 132 3.74 11.41 9.75
N TYR A 133 4.83 10.78 9.29
CA TYR A 133 6.19 11.01 9.79
C TYR A 133 6.89 12.25 9.20
N PHE A 134 6.24 12.94 8.25
CA PHE A 134 6.85 14.02 7.48
C PHE A 134 6.20 15.37 7.83
N PRO A 135 6.92 16.28 8.54
CA PRO A 135 6.39 17.59 8.93
C PRO A 135 5.83 18.43 7.77
N SER A 136 6.36 18.27 6.55
CA SER A 136 5.84 18.92 5.35
C SER A 136 4.38 18.57 5.03
N LEU A 137 3.91 17.39 5.46
CA LEU A 137 2.56 16.89 5.23
C LEU A 137 1.61 17.12 6.41
N ILE A 138 2.14 17.30 7.62
CA ILE A 138 1.32 17.36 8.85
C ILE A 138 1.24 18.73 9.52
N ASN A 139 2.16 19.67 9.23
CA ASN A 139 2.20 20.96 9.93
C ASN A 139 1.14 21.96 9.43
N SER A 140 0.55 21.74 8.25
CA SER A 140 -0.57 22.54 7.75
C SER A 140 -1.89 21.90 8.20
N SER A 141 -2.62 22.58 9.09
CA SER A 141 -3.91 22.06 9.60
C SER A 141 -4.93 21.80 8.49
N GLU A 142 -5.00 22.70 7.49
CA GLU A 142 -5.87 22.54 6.33
C GLU A 142 -5.52 21.27 5.54
N ARG A 143 -4.27 21.14 5.07
CA ARG A 143 -3.84 19.96 4.30
C ARG A 143 -3.93 18.69 5.12
N TYR A 144 -3.62 18.75 6.41
CA TYR A 144 -3.73 17.60 7.30
C TYR A 144 -5.16 17.05 7.34
N SER A 145 -6.16 17.93 7.51
CA SER A 145 -7.57 17.53 7.52
C SER A 145 -8.09 17.01 6.18
N GLN A 146 -7.47 17.43 5.06
CA GLN A 146 -7.82 16.97 3.72
C GLN A 146 -7.16 15.62 3.41
N ASN A 147 -5.92 15.42 3.86
CA ASN A 147 -5.08 14.30 3.45
C ASN A 147 -5.15 13.10 4.39
N PHE A 148 -5.59 13.26 5.63
CA PHE A 148 -5.69 12.17 6.60
C PHE A 148 -7.12 12.11 7.13
N ARG A 149 -7.87 11.08 6.70
CA ARG A 149 -9.30 11.00 6.93
C ARG A 149 -9.71 9.59 7.30
N ASP A 150 -10.84 9.46 7.99
CA ASP A 150 -11.42 8.15 8.28
C ASP A 150 -11.88 7.43 7.01
N TYR A 151 -11.74 6.12 6.99
CA TYR A 151 -12.21 5.22 5.94
C TYR A 151 -13.64 5.54 5.47
N THR A 152 -14.55 5.87 6.39
CA THR A 152 -15.93 6.19 6.04
C THR A 152 -16.07 7.45 5.17
N SER A 153 -15.09 8.37 5.21
CA SER A 153 -15.03 9.55 4.33
C SER A 153 -14.79 9.21 2.87
N LEU A 154 -14.18 8.06 2.56
CA LEU A 154 -13.98 7.62 1.17
C LEU A 154 -15.32 7.59 0.41
N TYR A 155 -16.34 7.00 1.03
CA TYR A 155 -17.67 6.87 0.43
C TYR A 155 -18.39 8.20 0.25
N SER A 156 -18.19 9.15 1.17
CA SER A 156 -18.76 10.50 1.03
C SER A 156 -18.07 11.28 -0.08
N ASP A 157 -16.74 11.15 -0.21
CA ASP A 157 -15.97 11.77 -1.29
C ASP A 157 -16.33 11.16 -2.66
N ILE A 158 -16.53 9.84 -2.76
CA ILE A 158 -17.04 9.18 -3.99
C ILE A 158 -18.41 9.75 -4.39
N ARG A 159 -19.38 9.79 -3.46
CA ARG A 159 -20.73 10.31 -3.75
C ARG A 159 -20.74 11.80 -4.10
N ALA A 160 -19.89 12.58 -3.43
CA ALA A 160 -19.77 14.01 -3.65
C ALA A 160 -18.93 14.39 -4.89
N ARG A 161 -18.38 13.40 -5.61
CA ARG A 161 -17.44 13.61 -6.74
C ARG A 161 -16.19 14.40 -6.31
N LYS A 162 -15.67 14.05 -5.14
CA LYS A 162 -14.49 14.65 -4.50
C LYS A 162 -13.39 13.62 -4.20
N LEU A 163 -13.49 12.39 -4.75
CA LEU A 163 -12.41 11.42 -4.62
C LEU A 163 -11.09 12.03 -5.16
N PRO A 164 -10.01 12.04 -4.37
CA PRO A 164 -8.71 12.56 -4.78
C PRO A 164 -8.13 11.79 -5.96
N ALA A 165 -7.17 12.41 -6.64
CA ALA A 165 -6.46 11.79 -7.76
C ALA A 165 -5.65 10.55 -7.32
N VAL A 166 -5.10 10.58 -6.10
CA VAL A 166 -4.38 9.45 -5.49
C VAL A 166 -4.98 9.18 -4.11
N SER A 167 -5.51 7.98 -3.90
CA SER A 167 -6.14 7.60 -2.64
C SER A 167 -5.49 6.34 -2.09
N TYR A 168 -5.08 6.37 -0.82
CA TYR A 168 -4.60 5.21 -0.07
C TYR A 168 -5.71 4.76 0.88
N VAL A 169 -5.91 3.46 1.04
CA VAL A 169 -6.93 2.90 1.94
C VAL A 169 -6.28 1.83 2.80
N LYS A 170 -6.41 1.92 4.13
CA LYS A 170 -5.92 0.91 5.07
C LYS A 170 -7.01 0.56 6.09
N GLY A 171 -7.33 -0.72 6.20
CA GLY A 171 -8.27 -1.25 7.20
C GLY A 171 -7.61 -1.41 8.58
N LEU A 172 -8.44 -1.64 9.60
CA LEU A 172 -7.95 -2.03 10.92
C LEU A 172 -7.23 -3.38 10.89
N GLY A 173 -6.44 -3.68 11.91
CA GLY A 173 -5.74 -4.96 12.04
C GLY A 173 -6.67 -6.17 11.86
N ILE A 174 -7.87 -6.09 12.44
CA ILE A 174 -8.91 -7.13 12.32
C ILE A 174 -9.48 -7.33 10.90
N HIS A 175 -9.30 -6.33 10.02
CA HIS A 175 -9.75 -6.34 8.62
C HIS A 175 -8.58 -6.32 7.62
N SER A 176 -7.33 -6.39 8.10
CA SER A 176 -6.11 -6.25 7.27
C SER A 176 -5.51 -7.56 6.80
N GLU A 177 -6.13 -8.69 7.17
CA GLU A 177 -5.59 -10.05 6.98
C GLU A 177 -4.28 -10.36 7.71
N HIS A 178 -3.80 -9.44 8.56
CA HIS A 178 -2.57 -9.64 9.31
C HIS A 178 -2.61 -10.95 10.11
N PRO A 179 -1.55 -11.79 10.03
CA PRO A 179 -1.49 -13.05 10.76
C PRO A 179 -1.78 -12.88 12.24
N GLY A 180 -2.69 -13.69 12.77
CA GLY A 180 -3.08 -13.70 14.19
C GLY A 180 -4.12 -12.66 14.60
N TYR A 181 -4.48 -11.71 13.72
CA TYR A 181 -5.42 -10.64 14.06
C TYR A 181 -6.57 -10.50 13.06
N GLY A 182 -6.31 -10.68 11.76
CA GLY A 182 -7.31 -10.62 10.70
C GLY A 182 -7.64 -11.99 10.09
N THR A 183 -8.60 -11.99 9.18
CA THR A 183 -8.94 -13.16 8.35
C THR A 183 -9.04 -12.75 6.89
N ILE A 184 -8.79 -13.68 5.96
CA ILE A 184 -8.91 -13.43 4.52
C ILE A 184 -10.31 -12.90 4.19
N THR A 185 -11.37 -13.51 4.74
CA THR A 185 -12.74 -13.06 4.50
C THR A 185 -12.98 -11.62 4.95
N ALA A 186 -12.39 -11.18 6.06
CA ALA A 186 -12.52 -9.80 6.53
C ALA A 186 -11.80 -8.82 5.58
N GLY A 187 -10.60 -9.16 5.11
CA GLY A 187 -9.86 -8.33 4.14
C GLY A 187 -10.49 -8.31 2.74
N GLU A 188 -11.05 -9.44 2.29
CA GLU A 188 -11.86 -9.48 1.08
C GLU A 188 -13.11 -8.62 1.20
N THR A 189 -13.77 -8.61 2.36
CA THR A 189 -14.98 -7.80 2.59
C THR A 189 -14.67 -6.30 2.44
N ILE A 190 -13.66 -5.79 3.16
CA ILE A 190 -13.31 -4.36 3.09
C ILE A 190 -12.82 -3.98 1.68
N SER A 191 -12.06 -4.85 1.02
CA SER A 191 -11.60 -4.64 -0.35
C SER A 191 -12.78 -4.61 -1.33
N GLN A 192 -13.73 -5.53 -1.17
CA GLN A 192 -14.91 -5.65 -2.02
C GLN A 192 -15.83 -4.43 -1.88
N ASP A 193 -15.98 -3.88 -0.68
CA ASP A 193 -16.77 -2.68 -0.42
C ASP A 193 -16.20 -1.46 -1.16
N VAL A 194 -14.86 -1.26 -1.07
CA VAL A 194 -14.16 -0.17 -1.78
C VAL A 194 -14.26 -0.36 -3.30
N ILE A 195 -13.99 -1.58 -3.79
CA ILE A 195 -14.06 -1.91 -5.21
C ILE A 195 -15.45 -1.66 -5.77
N ASN A 196 -16.50 -2.07 -5.06
CA ASN A 196 -17.88 -1.86 -5.50
C ASN A 196 -18.25 -0.37 -5.50
N ALA A 197 -17.92 0.37 -4.44
CA ALA A 197 -18.23 1.80 -4.37
C ALA A 197 -17.59 2.61 -5.50
N ILE A 198 -16.38 2.25 -5.91
CA ILE A 198 -15.71 2.88 -7.07
C ILE A 198 -16.37 2.43 -8.37
N LYS A 199 -16.54 1.11 -8.60
CA LYS A 199 -17.06 0.57 -9.86
C LYS A 199 -18.51 0.98 -10.14
N GLU A 200 -19.33 1.11 -9.10
CA GLU A 200 -20.73 1.51 -9.21
C GLU A 200 -20.90 3.03 -9.34
N SER A 201 -19.83 3.80 -9.13
CA SER A 201 -19.86 5.24 -9.33
C SER A 201 -19.88 5.58 -10.83
N ASN A 202 -20.94 6.26 -11.27
CA ASN A 202 -21.02 6.85 -12.61
C ASN A 202 -19.90 7.86 -12.92
N THR A 203 -19.19 8.36 -11.90
CA THR A 203 -18.07 9.29 -12.08
C THR A 203 -16.72 8.58 -12.07
N TYR A 204 -16.58 7.52 -11.28
CA TYR A 204 -15.27 6.90 -11.01
C TYR A 204 -15.06 5.51 -11.62
N GLY A 205 -16.13 4.78 -11.94
CA GLY A 205 -16.04 3.37 -12.33
C GLY A 205 -15.22 3.10 -13.59
N GLU A 206 -15.26 4.01 -14.56
CA GLU A 206 -14.54 3.87 -15.84
C GLU A 206 -13.19 4.59 -15.87
N ASN A 207 -12.87 5.42 -14.87
CA ASN A 207 -11.66 6.25 -14.86
C ASN A 207 -10.75 6.04 -13.63
N THR A 208 -11.10 5.12 -12.74
CA THR A 208 -10.28 4.77 -11.57
C THR A 208 -9.66 3.39 -11.75
N VAL A 209 -8.39 3.26 -11.33
CA VAL A 209 -7.70 1.98 -11.18
C VAL A 209 -7.43 1.77 -9.70
N ILE A 210 -7.73 0.56 -9.23
CA ILE A 210 -7.49 0.11 -7.86
C ILE A 210 -6.30 -0.84 -7.88
N PHE A 211 -5.37 -0.61 -6.97
CA PHE A 211 -4.20 -1.45 -6.72
C PHE A 211 -4.39 -2.09 -5.36
N LEU A 212 -4.49 -3.43 -5.33
CA LEU A 212 -4.72 -4.22 -4.13
C LEU A 212 -3.51 -5.10 -3.85
N LEU A 213 -2.90 -4.90 -2.69
CA LEU A 213 -1.71 -5.59 -2.22
C LEU A 213 -1.59 -5.44 -0.69
N PRO A 214 -1.03 -6.43 0.01
CA PRO A 214 -0.55 -6.23 1.37
C PRO A 214 0.76 -5.40 1.36
N ASP A 215 1.16 -4.94 2.53
CA ASP A 215 2.43 -4.29 2.79
C ASP A 215 3.59 -5.30 2.90
N GLU A 216 3.32 -6.47 3.47
CA GLU A 216 4.31 -7.54 3.68
C GLU A 216 3.71 -8.96 3.55
N SER A 217 4.53 -9.99 3.75
CA SER A 217 4.20 -11.40 3.44
C SER A 217 3.60 -12.21 4.59
N GLY A 218 3.45 -11.63 5.78
CA GLY A 218 3.05 -12.31 7.01
C GLY A 218 4.10 -13.32 7.51
N GLY A 219 5.29 -13.33 6.92
CA GLY A 219 6.28 -14.40 7.11
C GLY A 219 5.88 -15.75 6.50
N PHE A 220 4.87 -15.78 5.62
CA PHE A 220 4.49 -17.00 4.91
C PHE A 220 5.53 -17.40 3.85
N TYR A 221 5.54 -18.69 3.53
CA TYR A 221 6.43 -19.28 2.55
C TYR A 221 6.06 -18.84 1.14
N ASP A 222 7.05 -18.37 0.40
CA ASP A 222 7.03 -18.32 -1.05
C ASP A 222 8.19 -19.15 -1.58
N HIS A 223 8.02 -19.80 -2.74
CA HIS A 223 9.06 -20.67 -3.29
C HIS A 223 10.11 -19.92 -4.11
N VAL A 224 9.82 -18.69 -4.54
CA VAL A 224 10.73 -17.91 -5.37
C VAL A 224 11.72 -17.17 -4.47
N SER A 225 13.00 -17.29 -4.80
CA SER A 225 14.03 -16.50 -4.12
C SER A 225 13.88 -15.03 -4.52
N PRO A 226 13.89 -14.09 -3.57
CA PRO A 226 13.88 -12.66 -3.88
C PRO A 226 15.05 -12.25 -4.79
N PRO A 227 14.89 -11.17 -5.59
CA PRO A 227 15.98 -10.65 -6.39
C PRO A 227 17.15 -10.16 -5.50
N PRO A 228 18.33 -9.88 -6.10
CA PRO A 228 19.43 -9.27 -5.36
C PRO A 228 19.01 -7.99 -4.64
N GLN A 229 19.66 -7.70 -3.51
CA GLN A 229 19.36 -6.50 -2.71
C GLN A 229 19.40 -5.22 -3.56
N SER A 230 18.59 -4.24 -3.17
CA SER A 230 18.51 -2.96 -3.86
C SER A 230 19.85 -2.23 -3.84
N THR A 231 20.27 -1.72 -5.00
CA THR A 231 21.49 -0.91 -5.14
C THR A 231 21.31 0.53 -4.64
N ILE A 232 20.08 0.94 -4.31
CA ILE A 232 19.78 2.31 -3.90
C ILE A 232 19.86 2.50 -2.39
N ASP A 233 19.27 1.59 -1.61
CA ASP A 233 19.22 1.66 -0.14
C ASP A 233 19.86 0.45 0.57
N ASN A 234 20.47 -0.45 -0.21
CA ASN A 234 21.14 -1.66 0.27
C ASN A 234 20.25 -2.59 1.10
N GLN A 235 18.92 -2.48 1.01
CA GLN A 235 18.03 -3.43 1.67
C GLN A 235 17.77 -4.65 0.78
N PRO A 236 17.77 -5.87 1.36
CA PRO A 236 17.32 -7.05 0.66
C PRO A 236 15.81 -7.00 0.44
N TYR A 237 15.35 -7.47 -0.73
CA TYR A 237 13.93 -7.71 -0.97
C TYR A 237 13.46 -8.91 -0.16
N GLY A 238 12.21 -8.88 0.29
CA GLY A 238 11.58 -10.03 0.93
C GLY A 238 10.78 -10.89 -0.06
N PRO A 239 9.94 -11.82 0.45
CA PRO A 239 9.12 -12.70 -0.38
C PRO A 239 8.20 -11.95 -1.35
N ARG A 240 7.70 -12.67 -2.35
CA ARG A 240 6.63 -12.15 -3.21
C ARG A 240 5.36 -11.94 -2.41
N ILE A 241 4.62 -10.89 -2.77
CA ILE A 241 3.30 -10.57 -2.24
C ILE A 241 2.31 -10.44 -3.40
N PRO A 242 1.02 -10.79 -3.22
CA PRO A 242 0.03 -10.66 -4.28
C PRO A 242 -0.18 -9.18 -4.64
N PHE A 243 -0.21 -8.87 -5.92
CA PHE A 243 -0.51 -7.53 -6.43
C PHE A 243 -1.54 -7.62 -7.56
N VAL A 244 -2.76 -7.15 -7.30
CA VAL A 244 -3.88 -7.17 -8.25
C VAL A 244 -4.20 -5.74 -8.68
N ALA A 245 -4.31 -5.52 -9.99
CA ALA A 245 -4.82 -4.27 -10.55
C ALA A 245 -6.25 -4.49 -11.04
N ILE A 246 -7.16 -3.57 -10.71
CA ILE A 246 -8.60 -3.67 -10.98
C ILE A 246 -9.07 -2.35 -11.59
N GLY A 247 -9.79 -2.40 -12.71
CA GLY A 247 -10.35 -1.20 -13.35
C GLY A 247 -10.64 -1.41 -14.82
N HIS A 248 -11.31 -0.43 -15.45
CA HIS A 248 -11.63 -0.48 -16.87
C HIS A 248 -10.35 -0.63 -17.72
N GLN A 249 -9.33 0.17 -17.39
CA GLN A 249 -8.07 0.32 -18.12
C GLN A 249 -7.12 -0.89 -18.01
N ILE A 250 -7.42 -1.84 -17.12
CA ILE A 250 -6.57 -2.99 -16.85
C ILE A 250 -6.85 -4.13 -17.85
N LYS A 251 -5.78 -4.87 -18.20
CA LYS A 251 -5.88 -6.10 -18.99
C LYS A 251 -6.80 -7.12 -18.27
N LYS A 252 -7.43 -8.01 -19.03
CA LYS A 252 -8.37 -9.00 -18.51
C LYS A 252 -7.73 -10.38 -18.49
N ASN A 253 -7.89 -11.11 -17.38
CA ASN A 253 -7.31 -12.44 -17.16
C ASN A 253 -5.81 -12.50 -17.52
N TYR A 254 -5.04 -11.56 -16.96
CA TYR A 254 -3.64 -11.35 -17.33
C TYR A 254 -2.71 -11.53 -16.13
N ILE A 255 -1.56 -12.16 -16.36
CA ILE A 255 -0.50 -12.30 -15.37
C ILE A 255 0.71 -11.49 -15.86
N SER A 256 1.08 -10.46 -15.10
CA SER A 256 2.32 -9.72 -15.35
C SER A 256 3.48 -10.44 -14.67
N HIS A 257 4.54 -10.67 -15.45
CA HIS A 257 5.79 -11.26 -15.00
C HIS A 257 6.90 -10.22 -14.78
N VAL A 258 6.57 -8.93 -14.94
CA VAL A 258 7.52 -7.84 -14.73
C VAL A 258 7.90 -7.79 -13.24
N GLN A 259 9.20 -7.81 -12.95
CA GLN A 259 9.69 -7.71 -11.58
C GLN A 259 9.33 -6.32 -11.02
N MET A 260 8.51 -6.28 -9.97
CA MET A 260 8.01 -5.05 -9.37
C MET A 260 8.06 -5.14 -7.84
N GLU A 261 7.81 -4.01 -7.19
CA GLU A 261 7.77 -3.86 -5.73
C GLU A 261 6.95 -2.59 -5.39
N PRO A 262 6.57 -2.34 -4.13
CA PRO A 262 5.77 -1.16 -3.73
C PRO A 262 6.20 0.19 -4.36
N SER A 263 7.50 0.47 -4.50
CA SER A 263 8.03 1.69 -5.12
C SER A 263 7.70 1.80 -6.63
N SER A 264 7.33 0.70 -7.30
CA SER A 264 6.78 0.73 -8.66
C SER A 264 5.48 1.53 -8.74
N LEU A 265 4.70 1.60 -7.65
CA LEU A 265 3.51 2.45 -7.55
C LEU A 265 3.89 3.94 -7.47
N ILE A 266 4.98 4.29 -6.77
CA ILE A 266 5.52 5.65 -6.81
C ILE A 266 5.92 6.00 -8.24
N LYS A 267 6.68 5.14 -8.92
CA LYS A 267 7.11 5.37 -10.31
C LYS A 267 5.90 5.59 -11.25
N PHE A 268 4.82 4.86 -11.04
CA PHE A 268 3.56 5.05 -11.75
C PHE A 268 2.90 6.40 -11.44
N ILE A 269 2.81 6.78 -10.16
CA ILE A 269 2.24 8.06 -9.73
C ILE A 269 3.06 9.24 -10.29
N GLU A 270 4.38 9.14 -10.30
CA GLU A 270 5.21 10.16 -10.92
C GLU A 270 4.91 10.26 -12.42
N TRP A 271 4.93 9.13 -13.13
CA TRP A 271 4.69 9.12 -14.57
C TRP A 271 3.33 9.74 -14.93
N ASN A 272 2.28 9.34 -14.23
CA ASN A 272 0.92 9.73 -14.59
C ASN A 272 0.53 11.15 -14.14
N TRP A 273 1.14 11.70 -13.08
CA TRP A 273 0.79 13.04 -12.55
C TRP A 273 1.90 14.10 -12.67
N LEU A 274 3.13 13.73 -13.00
CA LEU A 274 4.28 14.64 -13.16
C LEU A 274 4.71 14.76 -14.63
N ASN A 275 3.74 14.76 -15.54
CA ASN A 275 3.94 14.93 -16.99
C ASN A 275 4.90 13.88 -17.61
N GLY A 276 4.77 12.62 -17.22
CA GLY A 276 5.57 11.51 -17.75
C GLY A 276 6.97 11.38 -17.12
N ARG A 277 7.34 12.23 -16.16
CA ARG A 277 8.61 12.13 -15.43
C ARG A 277 8.55 11.01 -14.39
N THR A 278 9.69 10.37 -14.14
CA THR A 278 9.86 9.33 -13.11
C THR A 278 11.19 9.53 -12.38
N GLY A 279 11.39 8.87 -11.24
CA GLY A 279 12.61 8.96 -10.46
C GLY A 279 12.78 10.31 -9.75
N GLN A 280 11.67 10.98 -9.41
CA GLN A 280 11.69 12.35 -8.87
C GLN A 280 12.03 12.39 -7.39
N LEU A 281 11.85 11.29 -6.65
CA LEU A 281 12.34 11.18 -5.28
C LEU A 281 13.84 10.87 -5.21
N GLY A 282 14.41 10.33 -6.30
CA GLY A 282 15.83 9.93 -6.33
C GLY A 282 16.11 8.69 -5.46
N THR A 283 15.09 7.86 -5.24
CA THR A 283 15.15 6.63 -4.45
C THR A 283 14.95 5.42 -5.38
N ARG A 284 14.28 4.35 -4.93
CA ARG A 284 14.09 3.16 -5.78
C ARG A 284 13.21 3.42 -7.00
N ASP A 285 12.38 4.45 -6.96
CA ASP A 285 11.62 4.98 -8.11
C ASP A 285 12.50 5.22 -9.36
N THR A 286 13.81 5.46 -9.19
CA THR A 286 14.78 5.62 -10.29
C THR A 286 15.13 4.31 -11.02
N VAL A 287 15.00 3.15 -10.39
CA VAL A 287 15.50 1.85 -10.90
C VAL A 287 14.43 0.77 -11.00
N VAL A 288 13.35 0.84 -10.24
CA VAL A 288 12.26 -0.15 -10.30
C VAL A 288 11.55 -0.10 -11.63
N ASN A 289 10.96 -1.21 -12.05
CA ASN A 289 10.06 -1.23 -13.19
C ASN A 289 8.77 -0.47 -12.87
N ASN A 290 8.11 0.02 -13.92
CA ASN A 290 6.79 0.64 -13.82
C ASN A 290 5.70 -0.43 -14.09
N ILE A 291 4.46 -0.14 -13.71
CA ILE A 291 3.36 -1.11 -13.72
C ILE A 291 2.58 -1.18 -15.04
N GLY A 292 3.06 -0.49 -16.09
CA GLY A 292 2.34 -0.34 -17.35
C GLY A 292 2.04 -1.65 -18.08
N ASP A 293 2.75 -2.74 -17.77
CA ASP A 293 2.44 -4.05 -18.34
C ASP A 293 1.05 -4.58 -17.91
N MET A 294 0.48 -4.11 -16.80
CA MET A 294 -0.86 -4.53 -16.39
C MET A 294 -1.97 -3.78 -17.15
N PHE A 295 -1.64 -2.71 -17.87
CA PHE A 295 -2.61 -1.84 -18.55
C PHE A 295 -2.88 -2.25 -20.00
N ASP A 296 -4.13 -2.05 -20.43
CA ASP A 296 -4.52 -2.18 -21.82
C ASP A 296 -4.42 -0.80 -22.50
N HIS A 297 -3.36 -0.61 -23.29
CA HIS A 297 -3.10 0.65 -24.00
C HIS A 297 -4.24 1.11 -24.93
N LYS A 298 -5.10 0.18 -25.38
CA LYS A 298 -6.26 0.53 -26.21
C LYS A 298 -7.34 1.23 -25.40
N LYS A 299 -7.42 0.96 -24.09
CA LYS A 299 -8.40 1.55 -23.17
C LYS A 299 -7.88 2.83 -22.52
N THR A 300 -6.59 2.89 -22.21
CA THR A 300 -5.97 4.11 -21.66
C THR A 300 -5.78 5.19 -22.72
N GLY A 301 -5.69 4.83 -24.00
CA GLY A 301 -5.33 5.74 -25.09
C GLY A 301 -3.86 6.17 -25.09
N VAL A 302 -3.06 5.70 -24.13
CA VAL A 302 -1.63 5.99 -23.98
C VAL A 302 -0.89 4.74 -23.50
N LYS A 303 0.31 4.51 -24.04
CA LYS A 303 1.16 3.41 -23.58
C LYS A 303 1.84 3.81 -22.26
N ILE A 304 1.42 3.20 -21.17
CA ILE A 304 2.07 3.32 -19.86
C ILE A 304 3.37 2.51 -19.90
N PRO A 305 4.54 3.06 -19.49
CA PRO A 305 5.80 2.34 -19.48
C PRO A 305 5.77 1.14 -18.53
N SER A 306 6.45 0.06 -18.91
CA SER A 306 6.74 -1.09 -18.04
C SER A 306 8.14 -1.02 -17.43
N HIS A 307 9.04 -0.19 -17.99
CA HIS A 307 10.44 -0.03 -17.59
C HIS A 307 10.77 1.46 -17.52
#